data_AF-A0A523R721-F1
#
_entry.id   AF-A0A523R721-F1
#
_cell.length_a   1.000
_cell.length_b   1.000
_cell.length_c   1.000
_cell.angle_alpha   90.00
_cell.angle_beta   90.00
_cell.angle_gamma   90.00
#
_symmetry.space_group_name_H-M   'P 1'
#
loop_
_entity.id
_entity.type
_entity.pdbx_description
1 polymer ?
#
loop_
_entity_poly.entity_id
_entity_poly.type
_entity_poly.pdbx_seq_one_letter_code
_entity_poly.pdbx_strand_id
1 'polypeptide(L)'
;MPWLKKELGYIKSSFSQILIGIILVGLTISGLGLAIFLRFADFNGTIIAFAGITTEVISIIICYLLLRRYVIPKEEGSNKSVQKVKTKLK
;
A
#
# COMPACT_ATOMS: atom_id res chain seq x y z
N MET A 1 -0.17 -26.35 23.54
CA MET A 1 -0.29 -24.93 23.94
C MET A 1 -1.32 -24.21 23.07
N PRO A 2 -2.56 -24.01 23.54
CA PRO A 2 -3.63 -23.34 22.78
C PRO A 2 -3.36 -21.84 22.52
N TRP A 3 -2.38 -21.26 23.21
CA TRP A 3 -1.96 -19.86 23.06
C TRP A 3 -1.22 -19.59 21.73
N LEU A 4 -0.30 -20.46 21.33
CA LEU A 4 0.45 -20.37 20.05
C LEU A 4 -0.45 -20.44 18.81
N LYS A 5 -1.51 -21.26 18.85
CA LYS A 5 -2.50 -21.34 17.75
C LYS A 5 -3.34 -20.07 17.63
N LYS A 6 -3.56 -19.37 18.74
CA LYS A 6 -4.28 -18.09 18.78
C LYS A 6 -3.44 -16.97 18.17
N GLU A 7 -2.15 -16.91 18.49
CA GLU A 7 -1.24 -15.91 17.90
C GLU A 7 -0.98 -16.15 16.41
N LEU A 8 -0.80 -17.41 15.99
CA LEU A 8 -0.69 -17.75 14.56
C LEU A 8 -1.93 -17.35 13.74
N GLY A 9 -3.14 -17.45 14.34
CA GLY A 9 -4.37 -16.95 13.73
C GLY A 9 -4.38 -15.42 13.56
N TYR A 10 -3.85 -14.69 14.54
CA TYR A 10 -3.73 -13.23 14.50
C TYR A 10 -2.66 -12.73 13.52
N ILE A 11 -1.55 -13.46 13.42
CA ILE A 11 -0.51 -13.19 12.42
C ILE A 11 -1.08 -13.41 11.02
N LYS A 12 -1.88 -14.47 10.83
CA LYS A 12 -2.54 -14.75 9.55
C LYS A 12 -3.54 -13.66 9.15
N SER A 13 -4.29 -13.07 10.08
CA SER A 13 -5.19 -11.95 9.79
C SER A 13 -4.44 -10.64 9.53
N SER A 14 -3.30 -10.41 10.19
CA SER A 14 -2.47 -9.21 10.04
C SER A 14 -1.50 -9.28 8.86
N PHE A 15 -1.30 -10.45 8.26
CA PHE A 15 -0.40 -10.67 7.13
C PHE A 15 -0.70 -9.75 5.94
N SER A 16 -1.97 -9.44 5.68
CA SER A 16 -2.35 -8.51 4.61
C SER A 16 -1.84 -7.08 4.86
N GLN A 17 -1.81 -6.62 6.12
CA GLN A 17 -1.30 -5.29 6.46
C GLN A 17 0.23 -5.26 6.37
N ILE A 18 0.88 -6.32 6.83
CA ILE A 18 2.33 -6.50 6.74
C ILE A 18 2.79 -6.49 5.27
N LEU A 19 2.09 -7.24 4.40
CA LEU A 19 2.40 -7.29 2.98
C LEU A 19 2.28 -5.90 2.33
N ILE A 20 1.30 -5.10 2.72
CA ILE A 20 1.13 -3.74 2.21
C ILE A 20 2.23 -2.80 2.71
N GLY A 21 2.65 -2.95 3.97
CA GLY A 21 3.82 -2.24 4.50
C GLY A 21 5.09 -2.56 3.71
N ILE A 22 5.31 -3.84 3.37
CA ILE A 22 6.45 -4.27 2.54
C ILE A 22 6.37 -3.64 1.15
N ILE A 23 5.19 -3.61 0.53
CA ILE A 23 4.99 -2.98 -0.78
C ILE A 23 5.31 -1.48 -0.71
N LEU A 24 4.85 -0.77 0.32
CA LEU A 24 5.13 0.65 0.50
C LEU A 24 6.63 0.91 0.66
N VAL A 25 7.32 0.15 1.51
CA VAL A 25 8.77 0.28 1.70
C VAL A 25 9.52 0.00 0.38
N GLY A 26 9.15 -1.06 -0.33
CA GLY A 26 9.71 -1.40 -1.64
C GLY A 26 9.52 -0.29 -2.67
N LEU A 27 8.34 0.35 -2.67
CA LEU A 27 8.01 1.45 -3.56
C LEU A 27 8.87 2.69 -3.26
N THR A 28 9.08 3.04 -1.99
CA THR A 28 9.90 4.19 -1.57
C THR A 28 11.37 4.02 -1.99
N ILE A 29 11.92 2.80 -1.90
CA ILE A 29 13.32 2.54 -2.30
C ILE A 29 13.48 2.25 -3.80
N SER A 30 12.36 2.01 -4.52
CA SER A 30 12.39 1.60 -5.92
C SER A 30 13.05 2.62 -6.84
N GLY A 31 12.83 3.91 -6.61
CA GLY A 31 13.46 4.99 -7.38
C GLY A 31 14.99 5.00 -7.24
N LEU A 32 15.49 4.77 -6.02
CA LEU A 32 16.93 4.66 -5.75
C LEU A 32 17.52 3.42 -6.43
N GLY A 33 16.84 2.26 -6.32
CA GLY A 33 17.27 1.02 -6.96
C GLY A 33 17.31 1.14 -8.49
N LEU A 34 16.30 1.76 -9.08
CA LEU A 34 16.23 2.01 -10.52
C LEU A 34 17.34 2.96 -10.99
N ALA A 35 17.60 4.03 -10.24
CA ALA A 35 18.66 4.97 -10.57
C ALA A 35 20.04 4.32 -10.51
N ILE A 36 20.30 3.50 -9.50
CA ILE A 36 21.55 2.73 -9.38
C ILE A 36 21.69 1.74 -10.55
N PHE A 37 20.63 1.00 -10.87
CA PHE A 37 20.63 0.02 -11.95
C PHE A 37 20.90 0.68 -13.32
N LEU A 38 20.21 1.77 -13.64
CA LEU A 38 20.41 2.50 -14.89
C LEU A 38 21.81 3.13 -14.98
N ARG A 39 22.37 3.55 -13.83
CA ARG A 39 23.74 4.05 -13.77
C ARG A 39 24.77 2.94 -14.02
N PHE A 40 24.55 1.73 -13.52
CA PHE A 40 25.40 0.58 -13.85
C PHE A 40 25.33 0.17 -15.31
N ALA A 41 24.21 0.44 -15.98
CA ALA A 41 24.04 0.22 -17.41
C ALA A 41 24.53 1.39 -18.29
N ASP A 42 25.30 2.33 -17.71
CA ASP A 42 25.93 3.46 -18.41
C ASP A 42 24.93 4.41 -19.13
N PHE A 43 23.67 4.47 -18.67
CA PHE A 43 22.70 5.41 -19.22
C PHE A 43 23.00 6.85 -18.81
N ASN A 44 22.68 7.79 -19.69
CA ASN A 44 22.85 9.22 -19.44
C ASN A 44 21.95 9.69 -18.27
N GLY A 45 22.42 10.68 -17.51
CA GLY A 45 21.73 11.26 -16.35
C GLY A 45 20.31 11.75 -16.68
N THR A 46 20.07 12.24 -17.90
CA THR A 46 18.73 12.65 -18.35
C THR A 46 17.75 11.46 -18.42
N ILE A 47 18.21 10.30 -18.89
CA ILE A 47 17.39 9.08 -18.97
C ILE A 47 17.08 8.57 -17.58
N ILE A 48 18.09 8.59 -16.69
CA ILE A 48 17.92 8.21 -15.28
C ILE A 48 16.89 9.13 -14.60
N ALA A 49 16.99 10.44 -14.80
CA ALA A 49 16.06 11.41 -14.23
C ALA A 49 14.63 11.21 -14.77
N PHE A 50 14.48 11.00 -16.08
CA PHE A 50 13.17 10.76 -16.69
C PHE A 50 12.52 9.46 -16.20
N ALA A 51 13.30 8.38 -16.10
CA ALA A 51 12.86 7.11 -15.54
C ALA A 51 12.45 7.28 -14.07
N GLY A 52 13.24 8.00 -13.27
CA GLY A 52 12.94 8.33 -11.87
C GLY A 52 11.60 9.06 -11.72
N ILE A 53 11.38 10.15 -12.47
CA ILE A 53 10.11 10.90 -12.46
C ILE A 53 8.93 9.98 -12.81
N THR A 54 9.10 9.13 -13.83
CA THR A 54 8.06 8.18 -14.24
C THR A 54 7.72 7.20 -13.13
N THR A 55 8.74 6.64 -12.46
CA THR A 55 8.57 5.75 -11.30
C THR A 55 7.92 6.47 -10.12
N GLU A 56 8.24 7.73 -9.86
CA GLU A 56 7.60 8.55 -8.81
C GLU A 56 6.10 8.71 -9.08
N VAL A 57 5.72 9.03 -10.32
CA VAL A 57 4.31 9.18 -10.72
C VAL A 57 3.54 7.87 -10.51
N ILE A 58 4.11 6.74 -10.93
CA ILE A 58 3.52 5.41 -10.70
C ILE A 58 3.40 5.13 -9.20
N SER A 59 4.41 5.50 -8.43
CA SER A 59 4.44 5.29 -6.98
C SER A 59 3.35 6.07 -6.26
N ILE A 60 3.12 7.32 -6.66
CA ILE A 60 2.03 8.15 -6.14
C ILE A 60 0.67 7.53 -6.48
N ILE A 61 0.47 7.04 -7.71
CA ILE A 61 -0.78 6.38 -8.12
C ILE A 61 -1.04 5.13 -7.25
N ILE A 62 -0.04 4.28 -7.09
CA ILE A 62 -0.16 3.07 -6.26
C ILE A 62 -0.42 3.43 -4.80
N CYS A 63 0.31 4.41 -4.26
CA CYS A 63 0.14 4.91 -2.90
C CYS A 63 -1.29 5.46 -2.70
N TYR A 64 -1.81 6.23 -3.66
CA TYR A 64 -3.17 6.73 -3.64
C TYR A 64 -4.20 5.59 -3.64
N LEU A 65 -4.05 4.57 -4.49
CA LEU A 65 -4.96 3.43 -4.53
C LEU A 65 -4.92 2.59 -3.24
N LEU A 66 -3.72 2.39 -2.68
CA LEU A 66 -3.53 1.72 -1.40
C LEU A 66 -4.18 2.52 -0.27
N LEU A 67 -3.84 3.80 -0.12
CA LEU A 67 -4.46 4.67 0.90
C LEU A 67 -5.97 4.71 0.73
N ARG A 68 -6.49 4.82 -0.51
CA ARG A 68 -7.93 4.79 -0.77
C ARG A 68 -8.58 3.53 -0.23
N ARG A 69 -7.94 2.36 -0.37
CA ARG A 69 -8.47 1.09 0.14
C ARG A 69 -8.46 0.99 1.67
N TYR A 70 -7.55 1.71 2.35
CA TYR A 70 -7.49 1.74 3.82
C TYR A 70 -8.37 2.83 4.43
N VAL A 71 -8.39 4.02 3.82
CA VAL A 71 -9.07 5.22 4.32
C VAL A 71 -10.56 5.19 3.97
N ILE A 72 -10.92 4.62 2.81
CA ILE A 72 -12.32 4.34 2.49
C ILE A 72 -12.59 2.93 3.01
N PRO A 73 -13.25 2.76 4.17
CA PRO A 73 -13.60 1.45 4.64
C PRO A 73 -14.40 0.74 3.55
N LYS A 74 -13.92 -0.43 3.12
CA LYS A 74 -14.80 -1.38 2.43
C LYS A 74 -15.92 -1.65 3.41
N GLU A 75 -17.13 -1.18 3.10
CA GLU A 75 -18.32 -1.71 3.76
C GLU A 75 -18.43 -3.19 3.38
N GLU A 76 -17.72 -4.05 4.10
CA GLU A 76 -18.08 -5.46 4.21
C GLU A 76 -19.34 -5.54 5.08
N GLY A 77 -20.45 -5.16 4.46
CA GLY A 77 -21.79 -5.32 5.01
C GLY A 77 -22.63 -4.06 5.07
N SER A 78 -23.19 -3.65 3.92
CA SER A 78 -24.63 -3.33 3.91
C SER A 78 -25.43 -4.62 4.11
N ASN A 79 -25.27 -5.20 5.30
CA ASN A 79 -26.33 -5.78 6.08
C ASN A 79 -26.15 -5.20 7.50
N LYS A 80 -26.83 -4.07 7.74
CA LYS A 80 -27.46 -3.67 9.02
C LYS A 80 -26.72 -2.92 10.14
N SER A 81 -25.77 -2.01 9.92
CA SER A 81 -25.39 -1.14 11.08
C SER A 81 -24.97 0.32 10.86
N VAL A 82 -24.56 0.75 9.67
CA VAL A 82 -24.09 2.14 9.49
C VAL A 82 -25.19 3.10 8.97
N GLN A 83 -26.42 2.62 8.77
CA GLN A 83 -27.56 3.49 8.40
C GLN A 83 -28.38 4.03 9.58
N LYS A 84 -27.98 3.77 10.85
CA LYS A 84 -28.77 4.22 12.02
C LYS A 84 -28.35 5.57 12.62
N VAL A 85 -27.25 6.18 12.18
CA VAL A 85 -26.80 7.48 12.75
C VAL A 85 -27.40 8.69 12.01
N LYS A 86 -27.87 8.54 10.77
CA LYS A 86 -28.48 9.64 9.99
C LYS A 86 -30.01 9.73 10.05
N THR A 87 -30.72 8.75 10.63
CA THR A 87 -32.20 8.74 10.73
C THR A 87 -32.70 9.07 12.15
N LYS A 88 -31.98 9.94 12.88
CA LYS A 88 -32.44 10.51 14.16
C LYS A 88 -32.40 12.04 14.20
N LEU A 89 -32.20 12.69 13.06
CA LEU A 89 -32.24 14.14 12.90
C LEU A 89 -33.09 14.49 11.67
N LYS A 90 -34.37 14.13 11.74
CA LYS A 90 -35.44 14.87 11.08
C LYS A 90 -36.76 14.63 11.80
#